data_AF-A0A948FY20-F1
#
_entry.id   AF-A0A948FY20-F1
#
_cell.length_a   1.000
_cell.length_b   1.000
_cell.length_c   1.000
_cell.angle_alpha   90.00
_cell.angle_beta   90.00
_cell.angle_gamma   90.00
#
_symmetry.space_group_name_H-M   'P 1'
#
loop_
_entity.id
_entity.type
_entity.pdbx_description
1 polymer ?
#
loop_
_entity_poly.entity_id
_entity_poly.type
_entity_poly.pdbx_seq_one_letter_code
_entity_poly.pdbx_strand_id
1 'polypeptide(L)'
;MTIGITGYGVYIPRLRLSRKAVVEANAWFAPNLKGKGRGHRSMANWDEDAITMAVAAARDAMPESVNRQAIAKVMLASENLPFAERLNAGILAGALRLADDVVASDLSGAQSIALSSLA
;
A
#
# COMPACT_ATOMS: atom_id res chain seq x y z
N MET A 1 25.76 5.27 -15.82
CA MET A 1 24.43 5.63 -15.29
C MET A 1 24.20 4.76 -14.07
N THR A 2 23.91 5.37 -12.92
CA THR A 2 23.57 4.64 -11.69
C THR A 2 22.06 4.57 -11.59
N ILE A 3 21.52 3.36 -11.43
CA ILE A 3 20.09 3.10 -11.25
C ILE A 3 19.89 2.53 -9.85
N GLY A 4 18.88 3.00 -9.12
CA GLY A 4 18.58 2.52 -7.77
C GLY A 4 17.41 3.25 -7.13
N ILE A 5 17.13 2.89 -5.88
CA ILE A 5 16.08 3.50 -5.07
C ILE A 5 16.59 4.84 -4.55
N THR A 6 15.91 5.93 -4.93
CA THR A 6 16.28 7.31 -4.53
C THR A 6 15.50 7.81 -3.31
N GLY A 7 14.42 7.12 -2.94
CA GLY A 7 13.57 7.45 -1.80
C GLY A 7 12.53 6.37 -1.51
N TYR A 8 11.91 6.44 -0.34
CA TYR A 8 10.80 5.57 0.07
C TYR A 8 9.86 6.36 0.99
N GLY A 9 8.62 5.91 1.08
CA GLY A 9 7.61 6.49 1.96
C GLY A 9 6.67 5.41 2.46
N VAL A 10 6.03 5.65 3.60
CA VAL A 10 5.26 4.64 4.30
C VAL A 10 3.93 5.21 4.76
N TYR A 11 2.88 4.40 4.59
CA TYR A 11 1.61 4.64 5.26
C TYR A 11 1.16 3.40 6.02
N ILE A 12 0.73 3.60 7.26
CA ILE A 12 0.16 2.55 8.10
C ILE A 12 -1.21 3.06 8.55
N PRO A 13 -2.30 2.32 8.30
CA PRO A 13 -3.63 2.72 8.74
C PRO A 13 -3.67 3.12 10.20
N ARG A 14 -4.47 4.12 10.58
CA ARG A 14 -4.42 4.67 11.94
C ARG A 14 -5.02 3.73 12.98
N LEU A 15 -6.06 2.96 12.65
CA LEU A 15 -6.75 2.13 13.63
C LEU A 15 -5.88 0.95 14.09
N ARG A 16 -6.08 0.54 15.35
CA ARG A 16 -5.32 -0.54 16.00
C ARG A 16 -6.29 -1.52 16.64
N LEU A 17 -6.22 -2.78 16.21
CA LEU A 17 -6.95 -3.89 16.82
C LEU A 17 -6.08 -4.54 17.89
N SER A 18 -6.60 -4.60 19.12
CA SER A 18 -5.95 -5.30 20.23
C SER A 18 -5.89 -6.80 19.93
N ARG A 19 -4.68 -7.37 19.90
CA ARG A 19 -4.51 -8.81 19.68
C ARG A 19 -5.05 -9.63 20.86
N LYS A 20 -5.06 -9.04 22.07
CA LYS A 20 -5.68 -9.64 23.25
C LYS A 20 -7.18 -9.84 23.05
N ALA A 21 -7.89 -8.80 22.58
CA ALA A 21 -9.32 -8.88 22.31
C ALA A 21 -9.65 -9.95 21.25
N VAL A 22 -8.82 -10.05 20.19
CA VAL A 22 -8.97 -11.11 19.17
C VAL A 22 -8.81 -12.50 19.77
N VAL A 23 -7.80 -12.71 20.60
CA VAL A 23 -7.54 -14.00 21.25
C VAL A 23 -8.68 -14.38 22.20
N GLU A 24 -9.17 -13.44 23.01
CA GLU A 24 -10.28 -13.67 23.93
C GLU A 24 -11.57 -14.04 23.19
N ALA A 25 -11.91 -13.31 22.12
CA ALA A 25 -13.10 -13.58 21.31
C ALA A 25 -13.05 -14.93 20.57
N ASN A 26 -11.86 -15.46 20.26
CA ASN A 26 -11.67 -16.71 19.52
C ASN A 26 -11.23 -17.88 20.41
N ALA A 27 -11.24 -17.73 21.73
CA ALA A 27 -10.74 -18.74 22.67
C ALA A 27 -11.50 -20.08 22.59
N TRP A 28 -12.77 -20.06 22.15
CA TRP A 28 -13.61 -21.25 21.99
C TRP A 28 -13.12 -22.20 20.89
N PHE A 29 -12.50 -21.67 19.82
CA PHE A 29 -12.02 -22.45 18.67
C PHE A 29 -10.50 -22.57 18.63
N ALA A 30 -9.76 -21.54 19.07
CA ALA A 30 -8.30 -21.47 18.98
C ALA A 30 -7.64 -21.13 20.34
N PRO A 31 -7.86 -21.93 21.40
CA PRO A 31 -7.31 -21.66 22.74
C PRO A 31 -5.77 -21.66 22.79
N ASN A 32 -5.12 -22.37 21.87
CA ASN A 32 -3.67 -22.41 21.71
C ASN A 32 -3.05 -21.04 21.34
N LEU A 33 -3.85 -20.06 20.90
CA LEU A 33 -3.40 -18.72 20.57
C LEU A 33 -3.28 -17.77 21.78
N LYS A 34 -3.57 -18.23 23.01
CA LYS A 34 -3.51 -17.41 24.24
C LYS A 34 -2.22 -16.59 24.39
N GLY A 35 -1.07 -17.18 24.03
CA GLY A 35 0.24 -16.51 24.08
C GLY A 35 0.49 -15.47 22.98
N LYS A 36 -0.38 -15.38 21.96
CA LYS A 36 -0.22 -14.48 20.79
C LYS A 36 -0.94 -13.14 20.94
N GLY A 37 -1.54 -12.87 22.11
CA GLY A 37 -2.33 -11.68 22.40
C GLY A 37 -1.52 -10.40 22.66
N ARG A 38 -0.19 -10.44 22.63
CA ARG A 38 0.65 -9.26 22.88
C ARG A 38 0.62 -8.28 21.70
N GLY A 39 0.36 -7.01 21.99
CA GLY A 39 0.46 -5.90 21.04
C GLY A 39 -0.81 -5.65 20.22
N HIS A 40 -0.64 -4.89 19.14
CA HIS A 40 -1.73 -4.44 18.27
C HIS A 40 -1.44 -4.82 16.82
N ARG A 41 -2.50 -4.97 16.02
CA ARG A 41 -2.43 -5.04 14.56
C ARG A 41 -3.03 -3.77 13.98
N SER A 42 -2.41 -3.18 12.96
CA SER A 42 -3.04 -2.10 12.19
C SER A 42 -4.27 -2.65 11.46
N MET A 43 -5.26 -1.78 11.27
CA MET A 43 -6.50 -2.11 10.58
C MET A 43 -6.90 -0.91 9.74
N ALA A 44 -7.22 -1.15 8.47
CA ALA A 44 -7.84 -0.14 7.61
C ALA A 44 -9.25 0.18 8.12
N ASN A 45 -9.61 1.46 8.11
CA ASN A 45 -10.98 1.90 8.26
C ASN A 45 -11.73 1.74 6.92
N TRP A 46 -13.04 1.97 6.93
CA TRP A 46 -13.89 1.81 5.74
C TRP A 46 -13.53 2.77 4.59
N ASP A 47 -12.86 3.89 4.87
CA ASP A 47 -12.38 4.88 3.91
C ASP A 47 -10.93 4.61 3.43
N GLU A 48 -10.30 3.55 3.93
CA GLU A 48 -8.93 3.18 3.59
C GLU A 48 -8.90 1.91 2.72
N ASP A 49 -8.35 2.02 1.51
CA ASP A 49 -8.08 0.89 0.63
C ASP A 49 -6.61 0.90 0.15
N ALA A 50 -6.26 -0.06 -0.72
CA ALA A 50 -4.91 -0.16 -1.28
C ALA A 50 -4.46 1.11 -2.01
N ILE A 51 -5.38 1.84 -2.66
CA ILE A 51 -5.08 3.07 -3.40
C ILE A 51 -4.84 4.22 -2.42
N THR A 52 -5.71 4.41 -1.42
CA THR A 52 -5.57 5.46 -0.41
C THR A 52 -4.24 5.32 0.33
N MET A 53 -3.89 4.09 0.73
CA MET A 53 -2.61 3.81 1.37
C MET A 53 -1.42 4.08 0.43
N ALA A 54 -1.51 3.67 -0.85
CA ALA A 54 -0.47 3.92 -1.83
C ALA A 54 -0.27 5.42 -2.12
N VAL A 55 -1.35 6.20 -2.22
CA VAL A 55 -1.30 7.66 -2.40
C VAL A 55 -0.59 8.32 -1.23
N ALA A 56 -0.93 7.94 0.00
CA ALA A 56 -0.31 8.50 1.20
C ALA A 56 1.18 8.16 1.29
N ALA A 57 1.55 6.89 1.04
CA ALA A 57 2.94 6.45 1.02
C ALA A 57 3.75 7.10 -0.11
N ALA A 58 3.17 7.27 -1.29
CA ALA A 58 3.84 7.92 -2.41
C ALA A 58 4.04 9.42 -2.18
N ARG A 59 3.11 10.10 -1.50
CA ARG A 59 3.29 11.50 -1.08
C ARG A 59 4.42 11.65 -0.06
N ASP A 60 4.52 10.72 0.89
CA ASP A 60 5.61 10.66 1.87
C ASP A 60 6.97 10.41 1.17
N ALA A 61 7.00 9.56 0.14
CA ALA A 61 8.20 9.29 -0.65
C ALA A 61 8.65 10.45 -1.56
N MET A 62 7.76 11.41 -1.83
CA MET A 62 7.97 12.50 -2.79
C MET A 62 7.87 13.87 -2.11
N PRO A 63 8.97 14.36 -1.50
CA PRO A 63 9.02 15.72 -0.97
C PRO A 63 8.79 16.77 -2.07
N GLU A 64 8.51 18.01 -1.68
CA GLU A 64 8.21 19.10 -2.64
C GLU A 64 9.32 19.37 -3.66
N SER A 65 10.56 18.99 -3.35
CA SER A 65 11.70 19.07 -4.27
C SER A 65 11.62 18.11 -5.46
N VAL A 66 10.80 17.06 -5.39
CA VAL A 66 10.63 16.10 -6.48
C VAL A 66 9.70 16.69 -7.54
N ASN A 67 10.22 16.89 -8.74
CA ASN A 67 9.40 17.26 -9.90
C ASN A 67 8.53 16.07 -10.32
N ARG A 68 7.27 16.06 -9.88
CA ARG A 68 6.29 15.01 -10.20
C ARG A 68 5.96 14.90 -11.68
N GLN A 69 6.14 15.98 -12.45
CA GLN A 69 5.92 15.99 -13.89
C GLN A 69 7.02 15.26 -14.66
N ALA A 70 8.17 15.00 -14.03
CA ALA A 70 9.27 14.23 -14.62
C ALA A 70 9.12 12.71 -14.41
N ILE A 71 8.06 12.25 -13.71
CA ILE A 71 7.83 10.82 -13.45
C ILE A 71 7.23 10.19 -14.70
N ALA A 72 8.03 9.34 -15.37
CA ALA A 72 7.62 8.69 -16.61
C ALA A 72 6.72 7.45 -16.41
N LYS A 73 6.78 6.81 -15.23
CA LYS A 73 6.06 5.55 -14.97
C LYS A 73 5.61 5.46 -13.52
N VAL A 74 4.40 4.93 -13.31
CA VAL A 74 3.86 4.52 -12.02
C VAL A 74 3.37 3.08 -12.10
N MET A 75 3.74 2.27 -11.10
CA MET A 75 3.32 0.88 -11.00
C MET A 75 2.68 0.68 -9.63
N LEU A 76 1.44 0.20 -9.61
CA LEU A 76 0.74 -0.12 -8.37
C LEU A 76 0.70 -1.63 -8.20
N ALA A 77 1.45 -2.12 -7.22
CA ALA A 77 1.55 -3.54 -6.90
C ALA A 77 0.69 -3.88 -5.67
N SER A 78 -0.35 -4.70 -5.85
CA SER A 78 -1.13 -5.23 -4.73
C SER A 78 -1.92 -6.50 -5.10
N GLU A 79 -2.15 -7.37 -4.12
CA GLU A 79 -3.02 -8.55 -4.25
C GLU A 79 -4.51 -8.24 -4.00
N ASN A 80 -4.84 -7.02 -3.55
CA ASN A 80 -6.20 -6.62 -3.17
C ASN A 80 -6.62 -5.26 -3.74
N LEU A 81 -6.33 -5.04 -5.03
CA LEU A 81 -6.79 -3.83 -5.73
C LEU A 81 -8.32 -3.73 -5.76
N PRO A 82 -8.90 -2.54 -5.49
CA PRO A 82 -10.35 -2.40 -5.36
C PRO A 82 -11.10 -2.45 -6.70
N PHE A 83 -10.47 -2.08 -7.81
CA PHE A 83 -11.12 -2.07 -9.13
C PHE A 83 -10.56 -3.16 -10.04
N ALA A 84 -11.46 -3.93 -10.66
CA ALA A 84 -11.12 -4.95 -11.64
C ALA A 84 -10.96 -4.40 -13.08
N GLU A 85 -11.82 -3.45 -13.48
CA GLU A 85 -11.82 -2.89 -14.84
C GLU A 85 -11.12 -1.54 -14.93
N ARG A 86 -11.26 -0.70 -13.90
CA ARG A 86 -10.61 0.60 -13.85
C ARG A 86 -9.17 0.45 -13.39
N LEU A 87 -8.24 1.04 -14.13
CA LEU A 87 -6.83 1.05 -13.76
C LEU A 87 -6.61 1.80 -12.43
N ASN A 88 -6.17 1.08 -11.40
CA ASN A 88 -5.98 1.59 -10.05
C ASN A 88 -4.77 2.54 -9.99
N ALA A 89 -3.68 2.20 -10.69
CA ALA A 89 -2.52 3.05 -10.91
C ALA A 89 -2.89 4.38 -11.61
N GLY A 90 -3.93 4.40 -12.44
CA GLY A 90 -4.44 5.64 -13.04
C GLY A 90 -5.11 6.56 -12.01
N ILE A 91 -5.82 6.00 -11.04
CA ILE A 91 -6.38 6.76 -9.91
C ILE A 91 -5.24 7.34 -9.05
N LEU A 92 -4.22 6.53 -8.76
CA LEU A 92 -3.02 6.93 -8.05
C LEU A 92 -2.31 8.09 -8.78
N ALA A 93 -2.10 7.98 -10.09
CA ALA A 93 -1.48 9.02 -10.91
C ALA A 93 -2.22 10.36 -10.81
N GLY A 94 -3.55 10.34 -10.96
CA GLY A 94 -4.40 11.52 -10.81
C GLY A 94 -4.34 12.12 -9.41
N ALA A 95 -4.39 11.29 -8.37
CA ALA A 95 -4.31 11.73 -6.97
C ALA A 95 -2.94 12.34 -6.60
N LEU A 96 -1.87 11.94 -7.29
CA LEU A 96 -0.52 12.47 -7.14
C LEU A 96 -0.22 13.68 -8.02
N ARG A 97 -1.11 13.99 -8.98
CA ARG A 97 -0.93 15.02 -10.03
C ARG A 97 0.34 14.78 -10.84
N LEU A 98 0.51 13.55 -11.33
CA LEU A 98 1.57 13.22 -12.29
C LEU A 98 1.24 13.81 -13.67
N ALA A 99 2.18 13.72 -14.61
CA ALA A 99 1.97 14.13 -15.99
C ALA A 99 0.91 13.25 -16.68
N ASP A 100 0.21 13.80 -17.67
CA ASP A 100 -0.87 13.10 -18.40
C ASP A 100 -0.35 11.94 -19.27
N ASP A 101 0.94 11.96 -19.63
CA ASP A 101 1.62 10.94 -20.44
C ASP A 101 2.33 9.87 -19.57
N VAL A 102 2.12 9.87 -18.26
CA VAL A 102 2.68 8.87 -17.35
C VAL A 102 2.21 7.46 -17.72
N VAL A 103 3.15 6.52 -17.83
CA VAL A 103 2.81 5.12 -18.02
C VAL A 103 2.34 4.52 -16.69
N ALA A 104 1.06 4.20 -16.59
CA ALA A 104 0.46 3.59 -15.41
C ALA A 104 0.21 2.09 -15.62
N SER A 105 0.49 1.27 -14.61
CA SER A 105 0.24 -0.19 -14.65
C SER A 105 -0.11 -0.76 -13.29
N ASP A 106 -1.07 -1.69 -13.27
CA ASP A 106 -1.42 -2.49 -12.10
C ASP A 106 -0.68 -3.82 -12.15
N LEU A 107 -0.17 -4.26 -11.00
CA LEU A 107 0.52 -5.53 -10.84
C LEU A 107 -0.08 -6.32 -9.68
N SER A 108 -0.37 -7.59 -9.90
CA SER A 108 -0.98 -8.46 -8.91
C SER A 108 -0.54 -9.91 -9.07
N GLY A 109 -1.08 -10.80 -8.23
CA GLY A 109 -0.94 -12.26 -8.35
C GLY A 109 0.05 -12.92 -7.40
N ALA A 110 0.94 -12.16 -6.76
CA ALA A 110 1.83 -12.68 -5.71
C ALA A 110 2.42 -11.57 -4.82
N GLN A 111 2.76 -11.92 -3.58
CA GLN A 111 3.38 -11.00 -2.62
C GLN A 111 4.75 -10.48 -3.09
N SER A 112 5.46 -11.24 -3.93
CA SER A 112 6.74 -10.86 -4.52
C SER A 112 6.65 -9.90 -5.70
N ILE A 113 5.44 -9.61 -6.21
CA ILE A 113 5.25 -8.87 -7.47
C ILE A 113 5.88 -7.46 -7.44
N ALA A 114 5.85 -6.80 -6.28
CA ALA A 114 6.47 -5.49 -6.10
C ALA A 114 7.99 -5.55 -6.34
N LEU A 115 8.67 -6.54 -5.75
CA LEU A 115 10.11 -6.72 -5.93
C LEU A 115 10.44 -7.10 -7.38
N SER A 116 9.65 -7.98 -7.99
CA SER A 116 9.83 -8.35 -9.40
C SER A 116 9.66 -7.18 -10.36
N SER A 117 8.89 -6.16 -9.99
CA SER A 117 8.60 -4.98 -10.81
C SER A 117 9.67 -3.88 -10.78
N LEU A 118 10.55 -3.94 -9.78
CA LEU A 118 11.68 -3.01 -9.61
C LEU A 118 12.89 -3.37 -10.49
N ALA A 119 12.89 -4.57 -11.06
CA ALA A 119 13.99 -5.13 -11.86
C ALA A 119 13.95 -4.72 -13.34
#